data_AF-A0A7X6CAU9-F1
#
_entry.id   AF-A0A7X6CAU9-F1
#
_cell.length_a   1.000
_cell.length_b   1.000
_cell.length_c   1.000
_cell.angle_alpha   90.00
_cell.angle_beta   90.00
_cell.angle_gamma   90.00
#
_symmetry.space_group_name_H-M   'P 1'
#
loop_
_entity.id
_entity.type
_entity.pdbx_description
1 polymer ?
#
loop_
_entity_poly.entity_id
_entity_poly.type
_entity_poly.pdbx_seq_one_letter_code
_entity_poly.pdbx_strand_id
1 'polypeptide(L)'
;MTATRRATFKLYPTRAVEVILLYQRKLDRLFDNACVYHRKTEYQKFGKSISYFDRQHNLPAFKKEWIDYKNINLHAFQATVGFTVRWGSL
;
A
#
# COMPACT_ATOMS: atom_id res chain seq x y z
N MET A 1 -17.25 10.04 -22.36
CA MET A 1 -16.28 11.14 -22.53
C MET A 1 -15.64 11.42 -21.18
N THR A 2 -14.35 11.12 -21.01
CA THR A 2 -13.63 11.34 -19.75
C THR A 2 -13.01 12.73 -19.78
N ALA A 3 -13.39 13.63 -18.88
CA ALA A 3 -12.88 14.99 -18.84
C ALA A 3 -11.45 15.03 -18.29
N THR A 4 -10.49 15.48 -19.10
CA THR A 4 -9.10 15.64 -18.66
C THR A 4 -8.97 16.91 -17.82
N ARG A 5 -8.81 16.75 -16.51
CA ARG A 5 -8.57 17.88 -15.58
C ARG A 5 -7.08 18.20 -15.52
N ARG A 6 -6.72 19.48 -15.71
CA ARG A 6 -5.35 19.95 -15.52
C ARG A 6 -5.05 20.04 -14.01
N ALA A 7 -4.03 19.32 -13.56
CA ALA A 7 -3.51 19.42 -12.20
C ALA A 7 -2.15 20.12 -12.19
N THR A 8 -1.97 21.09 -11.30
CA THR A 8 -0.68 21.79 -11.11
C THR A 8 -0.02 21.26 -9.84
N PHE A 9 1.05 20.49 -9.99
CA PHE A 9 1.82 19.96 -8.87
C PHE A 9 2.91 20.96 -8.47
N LYS A 10 3.10 21.15 -7.15
CA LYS A 10 4.25 21.90 -6.63
C LYS A 10 5.46 20.98 -6.65
N LEU A 11 6.60 21.47 -7.15
CA LEU A 11 7.85 20.72 -7.21
C LEU A 11 8.39 20.41 -5.80
N TYR A 12 8.21 21.33 -4.86
CA TYR A 12 8.67 21.19 -3.48
C TYR A 12 7.49 21.21 -2.50
N PRO A 13 7.44 20.26 -1.55
CA PRO A 13 6.45 20.28 -0.49
C PRO A 13 6.75 21.40 0.51
N THR A 14 5.70 21.91 1.17
CA THR A 14 5.88 22.70 2.39
C THR A 14 6.29 21.78 3.54
N ARG A 15 6.90 22.32 4.61
CA ARG A 15 7.29 21.52 5.79
C ARG A 15 6.14 20.67 6.35
N ALA A 16 4.92 21.21 6.38
CA ALA A 16 3.74 20.46 6.82
C ALA A 16 3.43 19.26 5.91
N VAL A 17 3.54 19.44 4.60
CA VAL A 17 3.31 18.37 3.61
C VAL A 17 4.42 17.31 3.70
N GLU A 18 5.67 17.73 3.92
CA GLU A 18 6.81 16.82 4.09
C GLU A 18 6.60 15.86 5.28
N VAL A 19 6.16 16.37 6.44
CA VAL A 19 5.85 15.54 7.61
C VAL A 19 4.78 14.51 7.29
N ILE A 20 3.72 14.91 6.58
CA ILE A 20 2.65 14.00 6.14
C ILE A 20 3.20 12.93 5.20
N LEU A 21 4.01 13.31 4.21
CA LEU A 21 4.61 12.37 3.25
C LEU A 21 5.55 11.36 3.93
N LEU A 22 6.36 11.83 4.88
CA LEU A 22 7.26 10.96 5.64
C LEU A 22 6.48 9.98 6.54
N TYR A 23 5.40 10.45 7.14
CA TYR A 23 4.50 9.61 7.94
C TYR A 23 3.81 8.55 7.08
N GLN A 24 3.26 8.94 5.94
CA GLN A 24 2.66 8.02 4.97
C GLN A 24 3.67 6.97 4.50
N ARG A 25 4.90 7.38 4.14
CA ARG A 25 5.97 6.46 3.76
C ARG A 25 6.30 5.44 4.85
N LYS A 26 6.26 5.85 6.13
CA LYS A 26 6.48 4.94 7.27
C LYS A 26 5.36 3.91 7.36
N LEU A 27 4.10 4.34 7.24
CA LEU A 27 2.94 3.46 7.28
C LEU A 27 2.91 2.48 6.10
N ASP A 28 3.28 2.94 4.89
CA ASP A 28 3.38 2.09 3.70
C ASP A 28 4.41 0.97 3.88
N ARG A 29 5.58 1.30 4.46
CA ARG A 29 6.61 0.30 4.78
C ARG A 29 6.11 -0.74 5.79
N LEU A 30 5.44 -0.30 6.85
CA LEU A 30 4.90 -1.21 7.87
C LEU A 30 3.84 -2.15 7.26
N PHE A 31 2.99 -1.61 6.39
CA PHE A 31 1.96 -2.38 5.70
C PHE A 31 2.55 -3.44 4.77
N ASP A 32 3.56 -3.09 3.97
CA ASP A 32 4.21 -4.04 3.07
C ASP A 32 4.91 -5.16 3.84
N ASN A 33 5.61 -4.83 4.93
CA ASN A 33 6.22 -5.82 5.82
C ASN A 33 5.18 -6.79 6.41
N ALA A 34 4.02 -6.28 6.83
CA ALA A 34 2.92 -7.11 7.31
C ALA A 34 2.38 -8.05 6.21
N CYS A 35 2.24 -7.55 4.98
CA CYS A 35 1.81 -8.35 3.83
C CYS A 35 2.80 -9.47 3.47
N VAL A 36 4.11 -9.17 3.49
CA VAL A 36 5.18 -10.15 3.25
C VAL A 36 5.19 -11.21 4.35
N TYR A 37 5.08 -10.78 5.61
CA TYR A 37 4.99 -11.68 6.75
C TYR A 37 3.78 -12.61 6.63
N HIS A 38 2.60 -12.07 6.34
CA HIS A 38 1.37 -12.84 6.15
C HIS A 38 1.52 -13.89 5.04
N ARG A 39 2.13 -13.53 3.90
CA ARG A 39 2.42 -14.50 2.81
C ARG A 39 3.36 -15.61 3.27
N LYS A 40 4.42 -15.26 4.01
CA LYS A 40 5.39 -16.23 4.53
C LYS A 40 4.73 -17.18 5.53
N THR A 41 3.91 -16.66 6.43
CA THR A 41 3.21 -17.49 7.43
C THR A 41 2.17 -18.40 6.80
N GLU A 42 1.39 -17.92 5.82
CA GLU A 42 0.39 -18.74 5.13
C GLU A 42 1.03 -19.91 4.38
N TYR A 43 2.15 -19.64 3.70
CA TYR A 43 2.89 -20.69 3.01
C TYR A 43 3.50 -21.69 3.98
N GLN A 44 4.15 -21.23 5.05
CA GLN A 44 4.87 -22.10 5.99
C GLN A 44 3.93 -22.92 6.88
N LYS A 45 2.80 -22.36 7.33
CA LYS A 45 1.90 -23.01 8.29
C LYS A 45 0.73 -23.72 7.63
N PHE A 46 0.19 -23.17 6.54
CA PHE A 46 -1.05 -23.64 5.92
C PHE A 46 -0.83 -24.17 4.50
N GLY A 47 0.38 -24.05 3.93
CA GLY A 47 0.71 -24.48 2.57
C GLY A 47 0.00 -23.66 1.49
N LYS A 48 -0.61 -22.52 1.85
CA LYS A 48 -1.39 -21.69 0.93
C LYS A 48 -0.51 -20.62 0.29
N SER A 49 -0.58 -20.51 -1.03
CA SER A 49 0.03 -19.41 -1.77
C SER A 49 -0.99 -18.27 -1.90
N ILE A 50 -0.63 -17.08 -1.43
CA ILE A 50 -1.50 -15.90 -1.50
C ILE A 50 -1.20 -15.15 -2.80
N SER A 51 -2.21 -14.98 -3.63
CA SER A 51 -2.10 -14.19 -4.85
C SER A 51 -2.11 -12.68 -4.57
N TYR A 52 -1.78 -11.89 -5.60
CA TYR A 52 -1.94 -10.44 -5.55
C TYR A 52 -3.41 -10.03 -5.33
N PHE A 53 -4.34 -10.70 -6.00
CA PHE A 53 -5.77 -10.36 -5.94
C PHE A 53 -6.38 -10.59 -4.55
N ASP A 54 -5.96 -11.65 -3.85
CA ASP A 54 -6.42 -11.95 -2.49
C ASP A 54 -6.00 -10.85 -1.53
N ARG A 55 -4.76 -10.38 -1.66
CA ARG A 55 -4.27 -9.23 -0.90
C ARG A 55 -5.09 -7.99 -1.23
N GLN A 56 -5.35 -7.74 -2.52
CA GLN A 56 -6.09 -6.57 -2.98
C GLN A 56 -7.53 -6.51 -2.44
N HIS A 57 -8.18 -7.67 -2.33
CA HIS A 57 -9.53 -7.82 -1.81
C HIS A 57 -9.62 -7.51 -0.30
N ASN A 58 -8.54 -7.74 0.45
CA ASN A 58 -8.52 -7.55 1.90
C ASN A 58 -8.25 -6.10 2.33
N LEU A 59 -7.82 -5.19 1.43
CA LEU A 59 -7.53 -3.79 1.76
C LEU A 59 -8.73 -3.02 2.36
N PRO A 60 -9.97 -3.16 1.86
CA PRO A 60 -11.13 -2.48 2.44
C PRO A 60 -11.41 -2.92 3.87
N ALA A 61 -11.21 -4.20 4.20
CA ALA A 61 -11.36 -4.70 5.56
C ALA A 61 -10.25 -4.14 6.47
N PHE A 62 -9.00 -4.19 6.00
CA PHE A 62 -7.85 -3.63 6.71
C PHE A 62 -8.02 -2.14 7.05
N LYS A 63 -8.53 -1.33 6.10
CA LYS A 63 -8.79 0.10 6.33
C LYS A 63 -9.91 0.39 7.33
N LYS A 64 -10.83 -0.54 7.56
CA LYS A 64 -11.89 -0.38 8.57
C LYS A 64 -11.33 -0.58 9.99
N GLU A 65 -10.43 -1.53 10.14
CA GLU A 65 -9.84 -1.90 11.43
C GLU A 65 -8.75 -0.93 11.87
N TRP A 66 -7.97 -0.39 10.92
CA TRP A 66 -6.80 0.44 11.22
C TRP A 66 -7.07 1.92 10.94
N ILE A 67 -7.39 2.67 12.00
CA ILE A 67 -7.82 4.08 11.94
C ILE A 67 -6.74 4.97 11.30
N ASP A 68 -5.46 4.71 11.56
CA ASP A 68 -4.33 5.47 11.00
C ASP A 68 -4.24 5.38 9.46
N TYR A 69 -4.74 4.28 8.90
CA TYR A 69 -4.68 3.98 7.47
C TYR A 69 -5.88 4.53 6.69
N LYS A 70 -6.88 5.08 7.39
CA LYS A 70 -8.12 5.59 6.79
C LYS A 70 -7.87 6.76 5.84
N ASN A 71 -6.91 7.62 6.18
CA ASN A 71 -6.60 8.85 5.43
C ASN A 71 -5.62 8.64 4.25
N ILE A 72 -5.11 7.41 4.05
CA ILE A 72 -4.12 7.15 3.01
C ILE A 72 -4.80 6.74 1.70
N ASN A 73 -4.26 7.23 0.58
CA ASN A 73 -4.75 6.88 -0.75
C ASN A 73 -4.61 5.38 -1.03
N LEU A 74 -5.72 4.72 -1.39
CA LEU A 74 -5.74 3.28 -1.67
C LEU A 74 -4.79 2.89 -2.82
N HIS A 75 -4.69 3.75 -3.82
CA HIS A 75 -3.82 3.57 -4.98
C HIS A 75 -2.33 3.52 -4.62
N ALA A 76 -1.91 4.19 -3.55
CA ALA A 76 -0.53 4.10 -3.07
C ALA A 76 -0.22 2.68 -2.57
N PHE A 77 -1.14 2.07 -1.80
CA PHE A 77 -0.96 0.69 -1.34
C PHE A 77 -0.98 -0.34 -2.48
N GLN A 78 -1.88 -0.16 -3.46
CA GLN A 78 -1.96 -1.03 -4.64
C GLN A 78 -0.63 -1.09 -5.40
N ALA A 79 -0.02 0.09 -5.63
CA ALA A 79 1.25 0.20 -6.30
C ALA A 79 2.39 -0.48 -5.52
N THR A 80 2.44 -0.27 -4.20
CA THR A 80 3.46 -0.87 -3.33
C THR A 80 3.38 -2.39 -3.33
N VAL A 81 2.20 -2.97 -3.07
CA VAL A 81 2.00 -4.43 -3.04
C VAL A 81 2.30 -5.07 -4.40
N GLY A 82 1.99 -4.38 -5.51
CA GLY A 82 2.35 -4.82 -6.85
C GLY A 82 3.86 -4.79 -7.13
N PHE A 83 4.57 -3.77 -6.64
CA PHE A 83 6.01 -3.61 -6.82
C PHE A 83 6.80 -4.70 -6.10
N THR A 84 6.46 -5.03 -4.84
CA THR A 84 7.16 -6.05 -4.05
C THR A 84 7.10 -7.44 -4.69
N VAL A 85 6.00 -7.74 -5.41
CA VAL A 85 5.86 -9.00 -6.16
C VAL A 85 6.79 -9.06 -7.36
N ARG A 86 6.99 -7.92 -8.04
CA ARG A 86 7.79 -7.84 -9.27
C ARG A 86 9.29 -7.99 -9.03
N TRP A 87 9.79 -7.57 -7.88
CA TRP A 87 11.21 -7.67 -7.51
C TRP A 87 11.56 -8.95 -6.75
N GLY A 88 10.57 -9.69 -6.26
CA GLY A 88 10.77 -10.99 -5.61
C GLY A 88 10.72 -12.19 -6.56
N SER A 89 10.65 -11.97 -7.88
CA SER A 89 10.66 -13.00 -8.92
C SER A 89 11.87 -12.89 -9.87
N LEU A 90 13.01 -12.39 -9.34
CA LEU A 90 14.32 -12.43 -10.00
C LEU A 90 15.26 -13.30 -9.16
#